data_AF-A0A7X5DCJ4-F1
#
_entry.id   AF-A0A7X5DCJ4-F1
#
_cell.length_a   1.000
_cell.length_b   1.000
_cell.length_c   1.000
_cell.angle_alpha   90.00
_cell.angle_beta   90.00
_cell.angle_gamma   90.00
#
_symmetry.space_group_name_H-M   'P 1'
#
loop_
_entity.id
_entity.type
_entity.pdbx_description
1 polymer ?
#
loop_
_entity_poly.entity_id
_entity_poly.type
_entity_poly.pdbx_seq_one_letter_code
_entity_poly.pdbx_strand_id
1 'polypeptide(L)'
;MSADLPFFKYHPAPFATGTFCRMDEPVFCPCCGQETSIIYAGPFYSKDEVNYLCPHCIASGAAAEKYSGEFQDSESTDEVDSPNKLDELVHRTPGYCGWQQEYWRAHCGDFCAYLGTVGYAELEEMGLVDEVRETLLDDWYEEIFTDLTKDGSTVGYLFRCLHCGKYLLHIDCD
;
A
#
# COMPACT_ATOMS: atom_id res chain seq x y z
N MET A 1 6.02 -22.85 -15.98
CA MET A 1 4.83 -22.10 -16.44
C MET A 1 4.87 -20.76 -15.73
N SER A 2 4.97 -19.67 -16.46
CA SER A 2 4.94 -18.32 -15.88
C SER A 2 3.54 -18.13 -15.31
N ALA A 3 3.38 -18.27 -13.99
CA ALA A 3 2.13 -17.90 -13.34
C ALA A 3 2.00 -16.37 -13.47
N ASP A 4 0.94 -15.90 -14.14
CA ASP A 4 0.68 -14.48 -14.27
C ASP A 4 0.56 -13.86 -12.87
N LEU A 5 1.20 -12.70 -12.67
CA LEU A 5 1.18 -11.98 -11.40
C LEU A 5 -0.28 -11.61 -11.03
N PRO A 6 -0.73 -11.85 -9.79
CA PRO A 6 -2.04 -11.40 -9.35
C PRO A 6 -2.17 -9.88 -9.47
N PHE A 7 -3.38 -9.45 -9.81
CA PHE A 7 -3.74 -8.03 -9.79
C PHE A 7 -4.25 -7.63 -8.40
N PHE A 8 -3.71 -6.54 -7.86
CA PHE A 8 -4.13 -5.98 -6.57
C PHE A 8 -4.76 -4.61 -6.81
N LYS A 9 -6.07 -4.51 -6.65
CA LYS A 9 -6.79 -3.27 -7.00
C LYS A 9 -6.40 -2.08 -6.13
N TYR A 10 -6.11 -2.30 -4.86
CA TYR A 10 -5.71 -1.25 -3.93
C TYR A 10 -4.20 -0.96 -3.98
N HIS A 11 -3.37 -1.87 -4.50
CA HIS A 11 -1.94 -1.63 -4.68
C HIS A 11 -1.50 -2.09 -6.08
N PRO A 12 -1.88 -1.36 -7.16
CA PRO A 12 -1.76 -1.86 -8.53
C PRO A 12 -0.33 -1.95 -9.07
N ALA A 13 0.64 -1.26 -8.46
CA ALA A 13 2.01 -1.20 -8.94
C ALA A 13 3.06 -1.54 -7.84
N PRO A 14 2.99 -2.72 -7.20
CA PRO A 14 3.83 -3.05 -6.04
C PRO A 14 5.33 -3.13 -6.37
N PHE A 15 5.69 -3.31 -7.64
CA PHE A 15 7.08 -3.20 -8.08
C PHE A 15 7.58 -1.75 -8.12
N ALA A 16 6.72 -0.80 -8.53
CA ALA A 16 7.10 0.61 -8.63
C ALA A 16 7.25 1.25 -7.25
N THR A 17 6.49 0.75 -6.27
CA THR A 17 6.55 1.18 -4.86
C THR A 17 7.62 0.42 -4.06
N GLY A 18 8.28 -0.57 -4.66
CA GLY A 18 9.37 -1.32 -4.05
C GLY A 18 8.93 -2.40 -3.03
N THR A 19 7.64 -2.64 -2.85
CA THR A 19 7.16 -3.69 -1.93
C THR A 19 7.31 -5.09 -2.52
N PHE A 20 7.30 -5.20 -3.86
CA PHE A 20 7.68 -6.41 -4.57
C PHE A 20 9.10 -6.32 -5.13
N CYS A 21 9.88 -7.36 -4.87
CA CYS A 21 11.23 -7.52 -5.35
C CYS A 21 11.35 -8.76 -6.24
N ARG A 22 12.20 -8.68 -7.27
CA ARG A 22 12.62 -9.85 -8.04
C ARG A 22 13.89 -10.43 -7.45
N MET A 23 13.91 -11.74 -7.29
CA MET A 23 15.06 -12.51 -6.84
C MET A 23 15.86 -12.98 -8.04
N ASP A 24 17.19 -12.92 -7.94
CA ASP A 24 18.10 -13.44 -8.98
C ASP A 24 17.98 -14.97 -9.09
N GLU A 25 17.89 -15.65 -7.95
CA GLU A 25 17.62 -17.08 -7.85
C GLU A 25 16.23 -17.29 -7.21
N PRO A 26 15.38 -18.17 -7.77
CA PRO A 26 14.08 -18.45 -7.18
C PRO A 26 14.20 -18.98 -5.75
N VAL A 27 13.26 -18.57 -4.91
CA VAL A 27 13.17 -18.97 -3.49
C VAL A 27 11.86 -19.71 -3.23
N PHE A 28 11.80 -20.47 -2.14
CA PHE A 28 10.57 -21.16 -1.74
C PHE A 28 9.74 -20.29 -0.81
N CYS A 29 8.51 -19.99 -1.21
CA CYS A 29 7.59 -19.23 -0.37
C CYS A 29 7.32 -19.98 0.95
N PRO A 30 7.54 -19.36 2.13
CA PRO A 30 7.32 -20.01 3.42
C PRO A 30 5.85 -20.36 3.66
N CYS A 31 4.92 -19.68 2.99
CA CYS A 31 3.49 -19.96 3.08
C CYS A 31 3.10 -21.26 2.35
N CYS A 32 3.28 -21.31 1.03
CA CYS A 32 2.79 -22.41 0.18
C CYS A 32 3.85 -23.44 -0.23
N GLY A 33 5.13 -23.20 0.07
CA GLY A 33 6.25 -24.05 -0.33
C GLY A 33 6.53 -24.07 -1.83
N GLN A 34 5.89 -23.20 -2.63
CA GLN A 34 6.14 -23.10 -4.06
C GLN A 34 7.34 -22.19 -4.35
N GLU A 35 8.08 -22.54 -5.40
CA GLU A 35 9.18 -21.74 -5.92
C GLU A 35 8.65 -20.45 -6.57
N THR A 36 9.28 -19.32 -6.27
CA THR A 36 8.94 -18.00 -6.81
C THR A 36 10.19 -17.17 -7.04
N SER A 37 10.22 -16.38 -8.11
CA SER A 37 11.24 -15.34 -8.35
C SER A 37 10.76 -13.95 -7.94
N ILE A 38 9.54 -13.82 -7.43
CA ILE A 38 8.96 -12.56 -6.96
C ILE A 38 8.57 -12.74 -5.50
N ILE A 39 9.01 -11.81 -4.67
CA ILE A 39 8.69 -11.77 -3.25
C ILE A 39 8.10 -10.43 -2.85
N TYR A 40 7.29 -10.46 -1.81
CA TYR A 40 6.88 -9.31 -1.02
C TYR A 40 7.77 -9.20 0.20
N ALA A 41 8.41 -8.05 0.38
CA ALA A 41 9.37 -7.80 1.47
C ALA A 41 8.74 -7.23 2.75
N GLY A 42 7.45 -6.88 2.71
CA GLY A 42 6.74 -6.27 3.85
C GLY A 42 6.04 -4.96 3.48
N PRO A 43 5.22 -4.44 4.41
CA PRO A 43 5.01 -4.93 5.78
C PRO A 43 4.07 -6.15 5.89
N PHE A 44 4.29 -7.01 6.89
CA PHE A 44 3.33 -8.07 7.24
C PHE A 44 3.37 -8.29 8.75
N TYR A 45 2.30 -7.93 9.44
CA TYR A 45 2.19 -8.09 10.87
C TYR A 45 1.68 -9.50 11.18
N SER A 46 2.52 -10.31 11.84
CA SER A 46 2.15 -11.64 12.33
C SER A 46 2.92 -11.98 13.60
N LYS A 47 2.45 -12.98 14.34
CA LYS A 47 3.20 -13.52 15.50
C LYS A 47 4.46 -14.26 15.07
N ASP A 48 4.41 -14.89 13.91
CA ASP A 48 5.55 -15.55 13.31
C ASP A 48 6.43 -14.54 12.56
N GLU A 49 7.74 -14.77 12.56
CA GLU A 49 8.67 -14.00 11.75
C GLU A 49 8.64 -14.52 10.30
N VAL A 50 8.02 -13.74 9.41
CA VAL A 50 7.86 -14.09 7.99
C VAL A 50 8.68 -13.13 7.14
N ASN A 51 9.83 -13.60 6.65
CA ASN A 51 10.77 -12.76 5.90
C ASN A 51 10.27 -12.32 4.52
N TYR A 52 9.45 -13.15 3.87
CA TYR A 52 8.92 -12.86 2.54
C TYR A 52 7.74 -13.75 2.20
N LEU A 53 6.90 -13.28 1.28
CA LEU A 53 5.75 -14.02 0.77
C LEU A 53 5.67 -13.93 -0.75
N CYS A 54 5.17 -14.97 -1.41
CA CYS A 54 4.89 -14.88 -2.84
C CYS A 54 3.59 -14.10 -3.09
N PRO A 55 3.46 -13.36 -4.22
CA PRO A 55 2.26 -12.60 -4.54
C PRO A 55 0.97 -13.42 -4.53
N HIS A 56 1.03 -14.69 -4.92
CA HIS A 56 -0.15 -15.56 -4.95
C HIS A 56 -0.71 -15.85 -3.54
N CYS A 57 0.14 -16.01 -2.53
CA CYS A 57 -0.30 -16.23 -1.16
C CYS A 57 -0.93 -14.99 -0.53
N ILE A 58 -0.53 -13.79 -0.98
CA ILE A 58 -1.17 -12.53 -0.61
C ILE A 58 -2.55 -12.49 -1.28
N ALA A 59 -2.60 -12.60 -2.61
CA ALA A 59 -3.84 -12.47 -3.37
C ALA A 59 -4.93 -13.47 -2.95
N SER A 60 -4.56 -14.69 -2.59
CA SER A 60 -5.50 -15.71 -2.15
C SER A 60 -5.90 -15.60 -0.67
N GLY A 61 -5.23 -14.78 0.13
CA GLY A 61 -5.38 -14.72 1.58
C GLY A 61 -4.73 -15.86 2.36
N ALA A 62 -4.01 -16.77 1.68
CA ALA A 62 -3.42 -17.94 2.31
C ALA A 62 -2.31 -17.57 3.31
N ALA A 63 -1.56 -16.49 3.05
CA ALA A 63 -0.56 -16.00 3.98
C ALA A 63 -1.21 -15.46 5.28
N ALA A 64 -2.21 -14.60 5.13
CA ALA A 64 -2.97 -14.05 6.26
C ALA A 64 -3.60 -15.16 7.10
N GLU A 65 -4.26 -16.15 6.46
CA GLU A 65 -4.86 -17.29 7.16
C GLU A 65 -3.82 -18.14 7.91
N LYS A 66 -2.72 -18.50 7.23
CA LYS A 66 -1.68 -19.37 7.81
C LYS A 66 -1.01 -18.75 9.03
N TYR A 67 -0.70 -17.45 8.96
CA TYR A 67 0.07 -16.75 9.99
C TYR A 67 -0.79 -15.93 10.95
N SER A 68 -2.13 -15.95 10.77
CA SER A 68 -3.05 -15.05 11.46
C SER A 68 -2.54 -13.60 11.43
N GLY A 69 -2.16 -13.16 10.22
CA GLY A 69 -1.43 -11.92 9.99
C GLY A 69 -2.12 -10.99 9.01
N GLU A 70 -1.69 -9.73 9.04
CA GLU A 70 -2.33 -8.61 8.36
C GLU A 70 -1.28 -7.82 7.57
N PHE A 71 -1.64 -7.40 6.36
CA PHE A 71 -0.79 -6.57 5.49
C PHE A 71 -1.02 -5.07 5.69
N GLN A 72 -2.17 -4.71 6.27
CA GLN A 72 -2.57 -3.35 6.62
C GLN A 72 -3.35 -3.44 7.94
N ASP A 73 -3.07 -2.53 8.87
CA ASP A 73 -3.86 -2.43 10.10
C ASP A 73 -5.28 -1.95 9.79
N SER A 74 -6.27 -2.75 10.17
CA SER A 74 -7.69 -2.45 9.94
C SER A 74 -8.18 -1.17 10.62
N GLU A 75 -7.57 -0.77 11.74
CA GLU A 75 -7.92 0.45 12.47
C GLU A 75 -7.27 1.71 11.86
N SER A 76 -6.27 1.52 11.00
CA SER A 76 -5.51 2.60 10.36
C SER A 76 -5.96 2.78 8.91
N THR A 77 -7.27 2.95 8.71
CA THR A 77 -7.87 3.16 7.39
C THR A 77 -9.06 4.12 7.47
N ASP A 78 -9.39 4.77 6.34
CA ASP A 78 -10.68 5.46 6.20
C ASP A 78 -11.83 4.42 6.17
N GLU A 79 -13.04 4.82 6.58
CA GLU A 79 -14.21 3.92 6.54
C GLU A 79 -14.69 3.61 5.10
N VAL A 80 -15.14 2.37 4.88
CA VAL A 80 -15.75 1.90 3.63
C VAL A 80 -17.11 1.26 3.85
N ASP A 81 -17.90 1.12 2.78
CA ASP A 81 -19.30 0.68 2.86
C ASP A 81 -19.50 -0.82 3.11
N SER A 82 -18.41 -1.61 3.16
CA SER A 82 -18.49 -3.07 3.15
C SER A 82 -17.31 -3.73 3.89
N PRO A 83 -17.58 -4.68 4.79
CA PRO A 83 -16.52 -5.42 5.49
C PRO A 83 -15.69 -6.29 4.53
N ASN A 84 -16.23 -6.68 3.37
CA ASN A 84 -15.48 -7.45 2.38
C ASN A 84 -14.35 -6.62 1.72
N LYS A 85 -14.54 -5.29 1.63
CA LYS A 85 -13.51 -4.37 1.12
C LYS A 85 -12.36 -4.25 2.13
N LEU A 86 -12.71 -4.13 3.41
CA LEU A 86 -11.74 -4.13 4.51
C LEU A 86 -10.95 -5.44 4.56
N ASP A 87 -11.63 -6.59 4.49
CA ASP A 87 -10.96 -7.88 4.43
C ASP A 87 -9.99 -8.01 3.25
N GLU A 88 -10.40 -7.55 2.06
CA GLU A 88 -9.54 -7.59 0.88
C GLU A 88 -8.29 -6.70 1.04
N LEU A 89 -8.44 -5.54 1.66
CA LEU A 89 -7.34 -4.66 1.97
C LEU A 89 -6.38 -5.31 2.99
N VAL A 90 -6.92 -5.71 4.14
CA VAL A 90 -6.14 -6.19 5.30
C VAL A 90 -5.45 -7.52 5.02
N HIS A 91 -6.13 -8.46 4.36
CA HIS A 91 -5.64 -9.84 4.24
C HIS A 91 -5.16 -10.22 2.84
N ARG A 92 -5.50 -9.42 1.81
CA ARG A 92 -5.28 -9.82 0.40
C ARG A 92 -4.63 -8.74 -0.47
N THR A 93 -4.21 -7.63 0.12
CA THR A 93 -3.51 -6.55 -0.59
C THR A 93 -2.12 -6.36 0.01
N PRO A 94 -1.05 -6.27 -0.79
CA PRO A 94 0.27 -5.88 -0.31
C PRO A 94 0.18 -4.50 0.35
N GLY A 95 0.69 -4.39 1.57
CA GLY A 95 0.83 -3.11 2.28
C GLY A 95 1.86 -2.19 1.60
N TYR A 96 2.15 -1.07 2.24
CA TYR A 96 3.28 -0.20 1.95
C TYR A 96 3.99 0.15 3.25
N CYS A 97 5.21 0.69 3.19
CA CYS A 97 5.93 1.08 4.42
C CYS A 97 5.75 2.58 4.71
N GLY A 98 5.29 2.90 5.92
CA GLY A 98 5.23 4.23 6.51
C GLY A 98 6.49 4.60 7.29
N TRP A 99 6.60 5.87 7.72
CA TRP A 99 7.49 6.25 8.83
C TRP A 99 6.86 5.85 10.17
N GLN A 100 5.57 6.14 10.30
CA GLN A 100 4.68 5.72 11.37
C GLN A 100 3.70 4.64 10.84
N GLN A 101 2.61 4.42 11.58
CA GLN A 101 1.57 3.49 11.19
C GLN A 101 0.94 3.91 9.85
N GLU A 102 0.95 3.01 8.88
CA GLU A 102 0.39 3.28 7.55
C GLU A 102 -1.12 3.52 7.61
N TYR A 103 -1.56 4.56 6.92
CA TYR A 103 -2.96 4.94 6.84
C TYR A 103 -3.54 4.84 5.42
N TRP A 104 -4.49 3.92 5.21
CA TRP A 104 -5.09 3.71 3.89
C TRP A 104 -6.29 4.62 3.61
N ARG A 105 -6.23 5.39 2.52
CA ARG A 105 -7.29 6.35 2.17
C ARG A 105 -8.46 5.71 1.41
N ALA A 106 -9.67 6.21 1.63
CA ALA A 106 -10.89 5.79 0.95
C ALA A 106 -11.64 6.98 0.34
N HIS A 107 -12.36 6.73 -0.75
CA HIS A 107 -13.19 7.72 -1.41
C HIS A 107 -14.29 7.04 -2.24
N CYS A 108 -15.46 7.67 -2.34
CA CYS A 108 -16.64 7.08 -2.99
C CYS A 108 -17.06 5.70 -2.40
N GLY A 109 -16.85 5.50 -1.10
CA GLY A 109 -17.23 4.27 -0.39
C GLY A 109 -16.32 3.06 -0.64
N ASP A 110 -15.16 3.25 -1.27
CA ASP A 110 -14.16 2.18 -1.49
C ASP A 110 -12.74 2.69 -1.21
N PHE A 111 -11.82 1.79 -0.89
CA PHE A 111 -10.42 2.14 -0.72
C PHE A 111 -9.80 2.59 -2.04
N CYS A 112 -8.88 3.53 -1.93
CA CYS A 112 -8.15 4.05 -3.07
C CYS A 112 -6.97 3.15 -3.43
N ALA A 113 -6.53 3.24 -4.69
CA ALA A 113 -5.28 2.63 -5.12
C ALA A 113 -4.08 3.43 -4.62
N TYR A 114 -3.20 2.81 -3.84
CA TYR A 114 -1.92 3.37 -3.47
C TYR A 114 -0.96 3.39 -4.67
N LEU A 115 -0.35 4.55 -4.93
CA LEU A 115 0.48 4.81 -6.10
C LEU A 115 1.96 5.00 -5.78
N GLY A 116 2.32 5.11 -4.50
CA GLY A 116 3.69 5.36 -4.06
C GLY A 116 3.87 6.66 -3.29
N THR A 117 5.12 6.94 -2.95
CA THR A 117 5.53 8.17 -2.27
C THR A 117 5.71 9.32 -3.25
N VAL A 118 5.40 10.53 -2.80
CA VAL A 118 5.53 11.79 -3.51
C VAL A 118 5.99 12.91 -2.58
N GLY A 119 6.78 13.84 -3.10
CA GLY A 119 7.03 15.14 -2.51
C GLY A 119 6.20 16.23 -3.17
N TYR A 120 6.37 17.46 -2.70
CA TYR A 120 5.70 18.63 -3.28
C TYR A 120 6.10 18.85 -4.75
N ALA A 121 7.38 18.65 -5.08
CA ALA A 121 7.89 18.78 -6.44
C ALA A 121 7.23 17.79 -7.41
N GLU A 122 7.06 16.51 -7.02
CA GLU A 122 6.37 15.53 -7.84
C GLU A 122 4.88 15.89 -8.02
N LEU A 123 4.22 16.39 -6.97
CA LEU A 123 2.83 16.85 -7.05
C LEU A 123 2.69 18.05 -8.01
N GLU A 124 3.65 18.97 -8.02
CA GLU A 124 3.71 20.08 -8.99
C GLU A 124 3.90 19.57 -10.43
N GLU A 125 4.85 18.67 -10.66
CA GLU A 125 5.11 18.09 -11.99
C GLU A 125 3.89 17.32 -12.53
N MET A 126 3.14 16.66 -11.64
CA MET A 126 1.91 15.95 -11.97
C MET A 126 0.70 16.89 -12.13
N GLY A 127 0.80 18.16 -11.71
CA GLY A 127 -0.30 19.12 -11.72
C GLY A 127 -1.41 18.79 -10.71
N LEU A 128 -1.07 18.11 -9.61
CA LEU A 128 -2.03 17.59 -8.62
C LEU A 128 -2.13 18.43 -7.35
N VAL A 129 -1.26 19.45 -7.16
CA VAL A 129 -1.18 20.27 -5.94
C VAL A 129 -2.53 20.71 -5.42
N ASP A 130 -3.32 21.41 -6.26
CA ASP A 130 -4.61 21.95 -5.83
C ASP A 130 -5.62 20.82 -5.51
N GLU A 131 -5.62 19.76 -6.31
CA GLU A 131 -6.54 18.64 -6.15
C GLU A 131 -6.30 17.87 -4.84
N VAL A 132 -5.04 17.55 -4.53
CA VAL A 132 -4.72 16.80 -3.30
C VAL A 132 -4.85 17.68 -2.05
N ARG A 133 -4.59 18.99 -2.18
CA ARG A 133 -4.76 19.97 -1.09
C ARG A 133 -6.20 20.03 -0.59
N GLU A 134 -7.19 19.83 -1.46
CA GLU A 134 -8.61 19.72 -1.07
C GLU A 134 -8.94 18.44 -0.27
N THR A 135 -8.02 17.48 -0.17
CA THR A 135 -8.23 16.15 0.43
C THR A 135 -7.39 15.89 1.67
N LEU A 136 -6.66 16.91 2.13
CA LEU A 136 -5.89 16.86 3.36
C LEU A 136 -6.82 16.62 4.55
N LEU A 137 -6.32 15.88 5.55
CA LEU A 137 -7.13 15.42 6.67
C LEU A 137 -7.35 16.51 7.72
N ASP A 138 -6.38 17.40 7.90
CA ASP A 138 -6.41 18.44 8.91
C ASP A 138 -5.51 19.64 8.55
N ASP A 139 -5.54 20.66 9.41
CA ASP A 139 -4.77 21.90 9.23
C ASP A 139 -3.26 21.70 9.34
N TRP A 140 -2.78 20.69 10.09
CA TRP A 140 -1.36 20.39 10.23
C TRP A 140 -0.77 19.92 8.89
N TYR A 141 -1.53 19.14 8.12
CA TYR A 141 -1.13 18.72 6.77
C TYR A 141 -0.87 19.93 5.85
N GLU A 142 -1.69 20.97 5.94
CA GLU A 142 -1.53 22.18 5.12
C GLU A 142 -0.27 22.96 5.49
N GLU A 143 0.08 23.03 6.79
CA GLU A 143 1.27 23.72 7.28
C GLU A 143 2.57 23.11 6.73
N ILE A 144 2.61 21.77 6.58
CA ILE A 144 3.80 21.03 6.15
C ILE A 144 3.76 20.61 4.67
N PHE A 145 2.67 20.92 3.96
CA PHE A 145 2.43 20.40 2.61
C PHE A 145 3.54 20.75 1.61
N THR A 146 4.13 21.94 1.73
CA THR A 146 5.23 22.39 0.84
C THR A 146 6.58 21.78 1.19
N ASP A 147 6.71 21.18 2.37
CA ASP A 147 7.94 20.58 2.87
C ASP A 147 8.05 19.08 2.51
N LEU A 148 7.04 18.54 1.82
CA LEU A 148 7.00 17.15 1.39
C LEU A 148 8.16 16.82 0.47
N THR A 149 8.85 15.74 0.81
CA THR A 149 9.93 15.15 0.01
C THR A 149 9.69 13.66 -0.10
N LYS A 150 9.90 13.11 -1.29
CA LYS A 150 9.58 11.72 -1.59
C LYS A 150 10.33 10.69 -0.70
N ASP A 151 11.55 11.03 -0.31
CA ASP A 151 12.48 10.15 0.43
C ASP A 151 13.06 10.84 1.68
N GLY A 152 12.38 11.86 2.23
CA GLY A 152 12.85 12.60 3.41
C GLY A 152 12.03 12.37 4.67
N SER A 153 12.20 13.26 5.64
CA SER A 153 11.54 13.23 6.96
C SER A 153 10.04 13.54 6.93
N THR A 154 9.50 14.00 5.80
CA THR A 154 8.08 14.30 5.64
C THR A 154 7.67 13.89 4.24
N VAL A 155 6.81 12.87 4.15
CA VAL A 155 6.53 12.14 2.91
C VAL A 155 5.03 12.11 2.66
N GLY A 156 4.64 12.31 1.39
CA GLY A 156 3.28 12.12 0.94
C GLY A 156 3.07 10.72 0.36
N TYR A 157 2.02 10.02 0.78
CA TYR A 157 1.57 8.75 0.22
C TYR A 157 0.37 9.02 -0.68
N LEU A 158 0.56 8.84 -1.98
CA LEU A 158 -0.43 9.21 -2.99
C LEU A 158 -1.40 8.06 -3.22
N PHE A 159 -2.69 8.39 -3.19
CA PHE A 159 -3.79 7.48 -3.45
C PHE A 159 -4.67 7.99 -4.59
N ARG A 160 -5.32 7.08 -5.30
CA ARG A 160 -6.28 7.42 -6.36
C ARG A 160 -7.57 6.65 -6.21
N CYS A 161 -8.70 7.37 -6.18
CA CYS A 161 -10.02 6.78 -6.11
C CYS A 161 -10.28 5.89 -7.33
N LEU A 162 -10.72 4.65 -7.08
CA LEU A 162 -11.03 3.67 -8.13
C LEU A 162 -12.28 4.02 -8.96
N HIS A 163 -13.13 4.94 -8.46
CA HIS A 163 -14.41 5.28 -9.08
C HIS A 163 -14.38 6.59 -9.87
N CYS A 164 -13.95 7.68 -9.23
CA CYS A 164 -13.93 9.00 -9.87
C CYS A 164 -12.53 9.42 -10.34
N GLY A 165 -11.48 8.69 -9.94
CA GLY A 165 -10.10 9.01 -10.30
C GLY A 165 -9.47 10.15 -9.48
N LYS A 166 -10.18 10.73 -8.50
CA LYS A 166 -9.67 11.80 -7.62
C LYS A 166 -8.43 11.32 -6.85
N TYR A 167 -7.44 12.18 -6.70
CA TYR A 167 -6.24 11.92 -5.92
C TYR A 167 -6.41 12.35 -4.46
N LEU A 168 -5.88 11.53 -3.55
CA LEU A 168 -5.88 11.76 -2.12
C LEU A 168 -4.46 11.60 -1.57
N LEU A 169 -4.14 12.26 -0.47
CA LEU A 169 -2.81 12.26 0.11
C LEU A 169 -2.85 11.98 1.61
N HIS A 170 -2.10 10.97 2.06
CA HIS A 170 -1.73 10.82 3.47
C HIS A 170 -0.31 11.36 3.67
N ILE A 171 -0.07 12.10 4.76
CA ILE A 171 1.24 12.69 5.06
C ILE A 171 1.73 12.05 6.36
N ASP A 172 2.99 11.64 6.35
CA ASP A 172 3.67 11.03 7.48
C ASP A 172 5.06 11.65 7.67
N CYS A 173 5.59 11.61 8.88
CA CYS A 173 6.90 12.14 9.23
C CYS A 173 7.62 11.29 10.29
N ASP A 174 8.97 11.30 10.28
CA ASP A 174 9.84 10.56 11.22
C ASP A 174 10.05 11.23 12.59
#